data_AF-A0A7K0KQT1-F1
#
_entry.id   AF-A0A7K0KQT1-F1
#
_cell.length_a   1.000
_cell.length_b   1.000
_cell.length_c   1.000
_cell.angle_alpha   90.00
_cell.angle_beta   90.00
_cell.angle_gamma   90.00
#
_symmetry.space_group_name_H-M   'P 1'
#
loop_
_entity.id
_entity.type
_entity.pdbx_description
1 polymer ?
#
loop_
_entity_poly.entity_id
_entity_poly.type
_entity_poly.pdbx_seq_one_letter_code
_entity_poly.pdbx_strand_id
1 'polypeptide(L)'
;MSKWRVSRRDVLKGTTAFAAASVFASPIRAQAPAAAMVDQKLIDAAKKEGKVVWYTAVDLPVAEKVGKAFEAKYPGIAVRVERSGAERVFQRIGQEYASKIYEVDVVNSSDAAHFIVWKRDGILQPYVPEDVAKHYAAEHKDADGMFASFRAWGCVIGYNTNMVKAEEAPKSFADLLDPKWMNKIVKAHPGYSGTIMTSTFQL
;
A
#
# COMPACT_ATOMS: atom_id res chain seq x y z
N MET A 1 -36.89 -55.15 -1.98
CA MET A 1 -35.89 -54.07 -1.84
C MET A 1 -35.06 -53.99 -3.12
N SER A 2 -35.45 -53.16 -4.10
CA SER A 2 -34.71 -53.00 -5.36
C SER A 2 -33.56 -52.01 -5.20
N LYS A 3 -32.32 -52.45 -5.41
CA LYS A 3 -31.14 -51.58 -5.44
C LYS A 3 -31.14 -50.75 -6.72
N TRP A 4 -31.33 -49.44 -6.60
CA TRP A 4 -31.20 -48.49 -7.71
C TRP A 4 -29.73 -48.44 -8.14
N ARG A 5 -29.45 -48.73 -9.42
CA ARG A 5 -28.11 -48.59 -10.01
C ARG A 5 -28.07 -47.35 -10.87
N VAL A 6 -27.37 -46.32 -10.40
CA VAL A 6 -27.06 -45.12 -11.18
C VAL A 6 -26.15 -45.52 -12.34
N SER A 7 -26.54 -45.21 -13.58
CA SER A 7 -25.76 -45.52 -14.76
C SER A 7 -24.91 -44.32 -15.20
N ARG A 8 -23.88 -44.58 -16.02
CA ARG A 8 -23.05 -43.52 -16.62
C ARG A 8 -23.85 -42.50 -17.43
N ARG A 9 -25.04 -42.87 -17.93
CA ARG A 9 -25.95 -41.96 -18.66
C ARG A 9 -26.69 -40.99 -17.74
N ASP A 10 -26.88 -41.35 -16.47
CA ASP A 10 -27.53 -40.48 -15.48
C ASP A 10 -26.57 -39.38 -15.00
N VAL A 11 -25.27 -39.70 -14.91
CA VAL A 11 -24.20 -38.72 -14.62
C VAL A 11 -24.06 -37.68 -15.74
N LEU A 12 -24.15 -38.10 -17.01
CA LEU A 12 -24.06 -37.21 -18.18
C LEU A 12 -25.26 -36.24 -18.31
N LYS A 13 -26.46 -36.67 -17.90
CA LYS A 13 -27.64 -35.78 -17.85
C LYS A 13 -27.55 -34.76 -16.71
N GLY A 14 -26.92 -35.12 -15.59
CA GLY A 14 -26.66 -34.21 -14.47
C GLY A 14 -25.63 -33.11 -14.81
N THR A 15 -24.63 -33.43 -15.63
CA THR A 15 -23.57 -32.46 -15.99
C THR A 15 -24.04 -31.36 -16.95
N THR A 16 -25.05 -31.60 -17.78
CA THR A 16 -25.62 -30.57 -18.67
C THR A 16 -26.47 -29.53 -17.96
N ALA A 17 -27.08 -29.87 -16.82
CA ALA A 17 -27.89 -28.92 -16.04
C ALA A 17 -27.04 -27.97 -15.18
N PHE A 18 -25.85 -28.39 -14.76
CA PHE A 18 -24.92 -27.53 -14.00
C PHE A 18 -24.12 -26.55 -14.88
N ALA A 19 -23.96 -26.85 -16.17
CA ALA A 19 -23.20 -26.00 -17.10
C ALA A 19 -23.97 -24.76 -17.58
N ALA A 20 -25.30 -24.72 -17.46
CA ALA A 20 -26.12 -23.60 -17.93
C ALA A 20 -26.28 -22.47 -16.90
N ALA A 21 -26.00 -22.71 -15.62
CA ALA A 21 -26.15 -21.70 -14.56
C ALA A 21 -24.86 -20.92 -14.25
N SER A 22 -23.72 -21.30 -14.82
CA SER A 22 -22.41 -20.67 -14.54
C SER A 22 -22.01 -19.56 -15.51
N VAL A 23 -22.80 -19.27 -16.55
CA VAL A 23 -22.40 -18.35 -17.64
C VAL A 23 -22.77 -16.87 -17.36
N PHE A 24 -23.50 -16.55 -16.29
CA PHE A 24 -23.92 -15.17 -16.00
C PHE A 24 -23.51 -14.64 -14.60
N ALA A 25 -22.65 -15.34 -13.87
CA ALA A 25 -22.00 -14.72 -12.72
C ALA A 25 -20.88 -13.80 -13.25
N SER A 26 -21.21 -12.57 -13.62
CA SER A 26 -20.20 -11.52 -13.71
C SER A 26 -19.40 -11.55 -12.40
N PRO A 27 -18.06 -11.59 -12.42
CA PRO A 27 -17.31 -11.50 -11.18
C PRO A 27 -17.78 -10.22 -10.51
N ILE A 28 -18.33 -10.34 -9.30
CA ILE A 28 -18.62 -9.20 -8.45
C ILE A 28 -17.26 -8.53 -8.23
N ARG A 29 -16.95 -7.54 -9.07
CA ARG A 29 -15.78 -6.71 -8.88
C ARG A 29 -16.02 -6.01 -7.56
N ALA A 30 -15.11 -6.20 -6.61
CA ALA A 30 -15.20 -5.57 -5.30
C ALA A 30 -15.26 -4.05 -5.54
N GLN A 31 -16.44 -3.46 -5.37
CA GLN A 31 -16.63 -2.05 -5.61
C GLN A 31 -16.22 -1.30 -4.35
N ALA A 32 -15.47 -0.20 -4.51
CA ALA A 32 -15.08 0.64 -3.38
C ALA A 32 -16.29 1.02 -2.51
N PRO A 33 -16.14 1.05 -1.17
CA PRO A 33 -17.21 1.49 -0.28
C PRO A 33 -17.54 2.96 -0.54
N ALA A 34 -18.71 3.38 -0.03
CA ALA A 34 -19.07 4.79 -0.03
C ALA A 34 -18.03 5.63 0.73
N ALA A 35 -17.87 6.88 0.31
CA ALA A 35 -16.96 7.81 0.94
C ALA A 35 -17.29 8.00 2.43
N ALA A 36 -16.29 7.83 3.28
CA ALA A 36 -16.38 7.99 4.71
C ALA A 36 -16.14 9.46 5.10
N MET A 37 -17.10 10.03 5.82
CA MET A 37 -17.03 11.36 6.40
C MET A 37 -16.46 11.28 7.82
N VAL A 38 -15.65 12.26 8.20
CA VAL A 38 -15.22 12.41 9.60
C VAL A 38 -16.28 13.18 10.36
N ASP A 39 -17.26 12.47 10.91
CA ASP A 39 -18.32 13.03 11.74
C ASP A 39 -17.98 12.98 13.24
N GLN A 40 -18.81 13.64 14.07
CA GLN A 40 -18.59 13.69 15.51
C GLN A 40 -18.68 12.29 16.16
N LYS A 41 -19.53 11.41 15.62
CA LYS A 41 -19.72 10.06 16.14
C LYS A 41 -18.46 9.22 15.98
N LEU A 42 -17.79 9.32 14.83
CA LEU A 42 -16.50 8.66 14.57
C LEU A 42 -15.42 9.21 15.51
N ILE A 43 -15.35 10.53 15.67
CA ILE A 43 -14.39 11.16 16.59
C ILE A 43 -14.60 10.69 18.03
N ASP A 44 -15.84 10.63 18.50
CA ASP A 44 -16.16 10.19 19.86
C ASP A 44 -15.85 8.69 20.08
N ALA A 45 -16.04 7.86 19.05
CA ALA A 45 -15.62 6.47 19.09
C ALA A 45 -14.09 6.34 19.17
N ALA A 46 -13.36 7.05 18.31
CA ALA A 46 -11.90 7.04 18.30
C ALA A 46 -11.29 7.58 19.60
N LYS A 47 -11.91 8.59 20.24
CA LYS A 47 -11.51 9.06 21.59
C LYS A 47 -11.67 8.01 22.67
N LYS A 48 -12.66 7.11 22.57
CA LYS A 48 -12.82 6.00 23.52
C LYS A 48 -11.71 4.95 23.36
N GLU A 49 -11.24 4.75 22.13
CA GLU A 49 -10.08 3.88 21.84
C GLU A 49 -8.76 4.54 22.26
N GLY A 50 -8.65 5.87 22.10
CA GLY A 50 -7.64 6.72 22.71
C GLY A 50 -6.26 6.72 22.03
N LYS A 51 -6.02 5.85 21.04
CA LYS A 51 -4.76 5.80 20.30
C LYS A 51 -4.93 5.30 18.88
N VAL A 52 -4.00 5.67 18.01
CA VAL A 52 -3.79 5.09 16.68
C VAL A 52 -2.31 4.80 16.47
N VAL A 53 -2.00 3.62 15.93
CA VAL A 53 -0.64 3.17 15.63
C VAL A 53 -0.37 3.29 14.14
N TRP A 54 0.59 4.14 13.78
CA TRP A 54 0.92 4.45 12.40
C TRP A 54 2.32 3.94 12.03
N TYR A 55 2.38 2.93 11.17
CA TYR A 55 3.64 2.42 10.62
C TYR A 55 3.96 3.19 9.34
N THR A 56 5.14 3.79 9.25
CA THR A 56 5.42 4.75 8.16
C THR A 56 6.84 4.71 7.64
N ALA A 57 6.96 4.86 6.31
CA ALA A 57 8.21 5.08 5.61
C ALA A 57 8.55 6.56 5.38
N VAL A 58 7.72 7.48 5.89
CA VAL A 58 7.99 8.92 5.88
C VAL A 58 9.19 9.25 6.78
N ASP A 59 9.93 10.30 6.45
CA ASP A 59 11.00 10.79 7.31
C ASP A 59 10.46 11.16 8.70
N LEU A 60 11.17 10.72 9.74
CA LEU A 60 10.68 10.80 11.12
C LEU A 60 10.22 12.21 11.53
N PRO A 61 10.96 13.31 11.25
CA PRO A 61 10.50 14.65 11.62
C PRO A 61 9.17 15.04 10.97
N VAL A 62 8.93 14.59 9.74
CA VAL A 62 7.66 14.85 9.02
C VAL A 62 6.54 14.01 9.61
N ALA A 63 6.79 12.72 9.87
CA ALA A 63 5.81 11.83 10.49
C ALA A 63 5.38 12.33 11.88
N GLU A 64 6.34 12.73 12.72
CA GLU A 64 6.08 13.33 14.03
C GLU A 64 5.26 14.62 13.94
N LYS A 65 5.56 15.47 12.95
CA LYS A 65 4.78 16.69 12.72
C LYS A 65 3.32 16.38 12.33
N VAL A 66 3.12 15.36 11.50
CA VAL A 66 1.76 14.88 11.14
C VAL A 66 1.05 14.32 12.36
N GLY A 67 1.70 13.48 13.16
CA GLY A 67 1.15 12.93 14.40
C GLY A 67 0.70 14.03 15.36
N LYS A 68 1.58 14.99 15.67
CA LYS A 68 1.25 16.13 16.54
C LYS A 68 0.13 17.00 16.00
N ALA A 69 0.08 17.23 14.69
CA ALA A 69 -1.00 17.98 14.08
C ALA A 69 -2.35 17.23 14.20
N PHE A 70 -2.35 15.91 14.08
CA PHE A 70 -3.52 15.07 14.32
C PHE A 70 -3.97 15.13 15.78
N GLU A 71 -3.05 14.96 16.74
CA GLU A 71 -3.35 15.03 18.18
C GLU A 71 -3.92 16.39 18.59
N ALA A 72 -3.38 17.48 18.03
CA ALA A 72 -3.89 18.83 18.27
C ALA A 72 -5.30 19.04 17.68
N LYS A 73 -5.57 18.46 16.50
CA LYS A 73 -6.89 18.51 15.85
C LYS A 73 -7.93 17.64 16.54
N TYR A 74 -7.51 16.50 17.09
CA TYR A 74 -8.37 15.52 17.75
C TYR A 74 -7.87 15.20 19.18
N PRO A 75 -8.06 16.12 20.14
CA PRO A 75 -7.61 15.90 21.51
C PRO A 75 -8.19 14.64 22.13
N GLY A 76 -7.36 13.86 22.83
CA GLY A 76 -7.75 12.58 23.45
C GLY A 76 -7.46 11.34 22.60
N ILE A 77 -6.86 11.50 21.41
CA ILE A 77 -6.38 10.40 20.58
C ILE A 77 -4.86 10.56 20.39
N ALA A 78 -4.06 9.67 20.95
CA ALA A 78 -2.60 9.68 20.78
C ALA A 78 -2.18 9.01 19.47
N VAL A 79 -1.10 9.50 18.84
CA VAL A 79 -0.54 8.89 17.63
C VAL A 79 0.80 8.23 17.97
N ARG A 80 0.86 6.90 17.89
CA ARG A 80 2.11 6.15 18.00
C ARG A 80 2.74 6.03 16.61
N VAL A 81 3.77 6.84 16.35
CA VAL A 81 4.53 6.78 15.09
C VAL A 81 5.61 5.71 15.18
N GLU A 82 5.56 4.74 14.29
CA GLU A 82 6.55 3.67 14.15
C GLU A 82 7.23 3.80 12.79
N ARG A 83 8.34 4.55 12.78
CA ARG A 83 9.06 4.88 11.55
C ARG A 83 10.13 3.83 11.22
N SER A 84 10.09 3.29 10.00
CA SER A 84 11.18 2.47 9.45
C SER A 84 11.29 2.63 7.94
N GLY A 85 12.19 1.89 7.30
CA GLY A 85 12.22 1.78 5.83
C GLY A 85 11.04 0.93 5.34
N ALA A 86 10.48 1.25 4.17
CA ALA A 86 9.29 0.58 3.63
C ALA A 86 9.44 -0.94 3.59
N GLU A 87 10.58 -1.47 3.15
CA GLU A 87 10.80 -2.92 3.10
C GLU A 87 10.77 -3.56 4.49
N ARG A 88 11.29 -2.86 5.51
CA ARG A 88 11.21 -3.36 6.90
C ARG A 88 9.80 -3.27 7.46
N VAL A 89 9.03 -2.24 7.11
CA VAL A 89 7.60 -2.15 7.46
C VAL A 89 6.84 -3.32 6.85
N PHE A 90 7.09 -3.62 5.58
CA PHE A 90 6.48 -4.75 4.88
C PHE A 90 6.79 -6.09 5.54
N GLN A 91 8.06 -6.37 5.84
CA GLN A 91 8.44 -7.59 6.54
C GLN A 91 7.84 -7.67 7.95
N ARG A 92 7.81 -6.57 8.70
CA ARG A 92 7.22 -6.51 10.04
C ARG A 92 5.73 -6.86 10.00
N ILE A 93 4.96 -6.21 9.14
CA ILE A 93 3.51 -6.48 9.02
C ILE A 93 3.27 -7.93 8.61
N GLY A 94 4.05 -8.46 7.66
CA GLY A 94 3.94 -9.87 7.27
C GLY A 94 4.20 -10.83 8.43
N GLN A 95 5.23 -10.57 9.25
CA GLN A 95 5.56 -11.37 10.43
C GLN A 95 4.49 -11.26 11.52
N GLU A 96 4.00 -10.05 11.80
CA GLU A 96 2.95 -9.80 12.78
C GLU A 96 1.66 -10.55 12.41
N TYR A 97 1.19 -10.42 11.18
CA TYR A 97 -0.02 -11.11 10.71
C TYR A 97 0.15 -12.63 10.68
N ALA A 98 1.30 -13.16 10.24
CA ALA A 98 1.61 -14.59 10.32
C ALA A 98 1.57 -15.12 11.77
N SER A 99 1.89 -14.25 12.73
CA SER A 99 1.88 -14.54 14.16
C SER A 99 0.56 -14.16 14.86
N LYS A 100 -0.46 -13.73 14.10
CA LYS A 100 -1.75 -13.24 14.61
C LYS A 100 -1.64 -12.06 15.57
N ILE A 101 -0.65 -11.20 15.33
CA ILE A 101 -0.45 -9.92 16.01
C ILE A 101 -0.94 -8.83 15.05
N TYR A 102 -1.81 -7.94 15.52
CA TYR A 102 -2.46 -6.91 14.71
C TYR A 102 -2.27 -5.53 15.36
N GLU A 103 -1.02 -5.07 15.43
CA GLU A 103 -0.66 -3.83 16.12
C GLU A 103 -0.78 -2.57 15.26
N VAL A 104 -0.69 -2.71 13.93
CA VAL A 104 -0.76 -1.57 13.00
C VAL A 104 -2.21 -1.22 12.69
N ASP A 105 -2.56 0.07 12.84
CA ASP A 105 -3.87 0.59 12.44
C ASP A 105 -3.82 1.24 11.06
N VAL A 106 -2.74 1.99 10.79
CA VAL A 106 -2.51 2.69 9.52
C VAL A 106 -1.09 2.42 9.03
N VAL A 107 -0.94 2.17 7.74
CA VAL A 107 0.38 1.99 7.11
C VAL A 107 0.60 2.99 5.98
N ASN A 108 1.81 3.55 5.92
CA ASN A 108 2.34 4.24 4.76
C ASN A 108 3.61 3.54 4.27
N SER A 109 3.64 3.20 2.97
CA SER A 109 4.82 2.66 2.29
C SER A 109 5.24 3.54 1.11
N SER A 110 6.52 3.48 0.76
CA SER A 110 7.08 4.07 -0.46
C SER A 110 7.17 3.09 -1.63
N ASP A 111 6.83 1.82 -1.43
CA ASP A 111 6.74 0.81 -2.48
C ASP A 111 5.26 0.48 -2.75
N ALA A 112 4.81 0.75 -3.98
CA ALA A 112 3.43 0.50 -4.39
C ALA A 112 3.10 -1.01 -4.42
N ALA A 113 4.08 -1.88 -4.64
CA ALA A 113 3.87 -3.32 -4.71
C ALA A 113 3.42 -3.91 -3.36
N HIS A 114 3.81 -3.29 -2.23
CA HIS A 114 3.38 -3.72 -0.90
C HIS A 114 1.86 -3.71 -0.77
N PHE A 115 1.18 -2.68 -1.29
CA PHE A 115 -0.27 -2.56 -1.22
C PHE A 115 -1.00 -3.59 -2.09
N ILE A 116 -0.39 -4.01 -3.21
CA ILE A 116 -0.92 -5.10 -4.04
C ILE A 116 -0.89 -6.41 -3.25
N VAL A 117 0.21 -6.68 -2.55
CA VAL A 117 0.37 -7.89 -1.73
C VAL A 117 -0.58 -7.87 -0.54
N TRP A 118 -0.62 -6.79 0.24
CA TRP A 118 -1.51 -6.67 1.40
C TRP A 118 -2.99 -6.77 1.02
N LYS A 119 -3.38 -6.21 -0.14
CA LYS A 119 -4.73 -6.37 -0.68
C LYS A 119 -5.02 -7.83 -1.04
N ARG A 120 -4.13 -8.49 -1.78
CA ARG A 120 -4.28 -9.91 -2.16
C ARG A 120 -4.40 -10.81 -0.93
N ASP A 121 -3.63 -10.51 0.11
CA ASP A 121 -3.54 -11.33 1.32
C ASP A 121 -4.63 -10.97 2.35
N GLY A 122 -5.54 -10.04 2.03
CA GLY A 122 -6.67 -9.66 2.90
C GLY A 122 -6.29 -8.87 4.14
N ILE A 123 -5.11 -8.23 4.13
CA ILE A 123 -4.58 -7.42 5.24
C ILE A 123 -5.21 -6.03 5.26
N LEU A 124 -5.49 -5.44 4.08
CA LEU A 124 -6.08 -4.10 3.99
C LEU A 124 -7.58 -4.14 4.22
N GLN A 125 -8.08 -3.15 4.95
CA GLN A 125 -9.51 -2.88 5.09
C GLN A 125 -9.95 -1.84 4.04
N PRO A 126 -11.10 -2.05 3.37
CA PRO A 126 -11.61 -1.07 2.42
C PRO A 126 -12.08 0.19 3.16
N TYR A 127 -11.50 1.33 2.83
CA TYR A 127 -11.85 2.63 3.42
C TYR A 127 -11.53 3.76 2.45
N VAL A 128 -12.54 4.56 2.11
CA VAL A 128 -12.40 5.70 1.18
C VAL A 128 -12.67 6.99 1.94
N PRO A 129 -11.65 7.79 2.30
CA PRO A 129 -11.88 9.11 2.87
C PRO A 129 -12.62 10.02 1.89
N GLU A 130 -13.49 10.88 2.40
CA GLU A 130 -14.24 11.86 1.60
C GLU A 130 -13.34 12.74 0.72
N ASP A 131 -12.22 13.22 1.26
CA ASP A 131 -11.24 14.02 0.52
C ASP A 131 -10.62 13.25 -0.65
N VAL A 132 -10.33 11.96 -0.45
CA VAL A 132 -9.81 11.07 -1.51
C VAL A 132 -10.87 10.88 -2.59
N ALA A 133 -12.12 10.63 -2.21
CA ALA A 133 -13.21 10.46 -3.17
C ALA A 133 -13.41 11.70 -4.04
N LYS A 134 -13.38 12.89 -3.43
CA LYS A 134 -13.68 14.17 -4.09
C LYS A 134 -12.51 14.73 -4.91
N HIS A 135 -11.29 14.59 -4.42
CA HIS A 135 -10.17 15.38 -4.93
C HIS A 135 -9.08 14.56 -5.63
N TYR A 136 -9.02 13.24 -5.42
CA TYR A 136 -7.95 12.44 -5.98
C TYR A 136 -8.32 11.91 -7.37
N ALA A 137 -7.36 12.05 -8.30
CA ALA A 137 -7.43 11.44 -9.62
C ALA A 137 -7.50 9.90 -9.52
N ALA A 138 -8.00 9.25 -10.57
CA ALA A 138 -8.27 7.81 -10.56
C ALA A 138 -7.00 6.96 -10.38
N GLU A 139 -5.89 7.40 -10.97
CA GLU A 139 -4.56 6.80 -10.86
C GLU A 139 -3.96 6.87 -9.45
N HIS A 140 -4.52 7.71 -8.57
CA HIS A 140 -4.04 7.89 -7.20
C HIS A 140 -4.90 7.17 -6.16
N LYS A 141 -5.89 6.37 -6.58
CA LYS A 141 -6.75 5.60 -5.67
C LYS A 141 -6.99 4.19 -6.20
N ASP A 142 -7.01 3.22 -5.30
CA ASP A 142 -7.39 1.86 -5.63
C ASP A 142 -8.88 1.78 -5.97
N ALA A 143 -9.22 1.04 -7.03
CA ALA A 143 -10.60 0.92 -7.51
C ALA A 143 -11.54 0.23 -6.51
N ASP A 144 -10.98 -0.57 -5.61
CA ASP A 144 -11.74 -1.31 -4.60
C ASP A 144 -11.67 -0.59 -3.23
N GLY A 145 -11.07 0.61 -3.18
CA GLY A 145 -10.99 1.45 -1.98
C GLY A 145 -10.02 0.95 -0.91
N MET A 146 -9.02 0.15 -1.28
CA MET A 146 -8.08 -0.46 -0.31
C MET A 146 -6.92 0.45 0.08
N PHE A 147 -6.51 1.36 -0.80
CA PHE A 147 -5.43 2.30 -0.55
C PHE A 147 -5.54 3.52 -1.48
N ALA A 148 -4.83 4.59 -1.13
CA ALA A 148 -4.70 5.79 -1.96
C ALA A 148 -3.29 6.39 -1.81
N SER A 149 -2.88 7.16 -2.81
CA SER A 149 -1.59 7.85 -2.82
C SER A 149 -1.57 8.95 -1.75
N PHE A 150 -0.71 8.83 -0.76
CA PHE A 150 -0.59 9.84 0.29
C PHE A 150 0.22 11.07 -0.15
N ARG A 151 1.31 10.85 -0.90
CA ARG A 151 2.20 11.90 -1.39
C ARG A 151 2.92 11.45 -2.66
N ALA A 152 3.28 12.41 -3.51
CA ALA A 152 4.15 12.19 -4.67
C ALA A 152 5.50 12.86 -4.42
N TRP A 153 6.60 12.19 -4.78
CA TRP A 153 7.94 12.78 -4.80
C TRP A 153 8.75 12.22 -5.97
N GLY A 154 9.71 13.01 -6.46
CA GLY A 154 10.63 12.56 -7.52
C GLY A 154 11.78 11.74 -6.96
N CYS A 155 12.08 10.59 -7.58
CA CYS A 155 13.36 9.90 -7.40
C CYS A 155 14.35 10.50 -8.41
N VAL A 156 15.30 11.29 -7.92
CA VAL A 156 16.20 12.09 -8.77
C VAL A 156 17.65 11.73 -8.55
N ILE A 157 18.51 12.09 -9.50
CA ILE A 157 19.96 12.05 -9.34
C ILE A 157 20.40 13.36 -8.69
N GLY A 158 20.88 13.27 -7.44
CA GLY A 158 21.59 14.35 -6.78
C GLY A 158 23.09 14.26 -7.05
N TYR A 159 23.77 15.39 -7.24
CA TYR A 159 25.22 15.45 -7.40
C TYR A 159 25.82 16.56 -6.54
N ASN A 160 27.10 16.39 -6.18
CA ASN A 160 27.86 17.40 -5.45
C ASN A 160 28.36 18.48 -6.42
N THR A 161 27.78 19.68 -6.35
CA THR A 161 28.09 20.80 -7.24
C THR A 161 29.51 21.34 -7.08
N ASN A 162 30.21 21.00 -5.99
CA ASN A 162 31.63 21.34 -5.82
C ASN A 162 32.56 20.36 -6.55
N MET A 163 32.04 19.21 -6.98
CA MET A 163 32.82 18.13 -7.62
C MET A 163 32.42 17.87 -9.07
N VAL A 164 31.17 18.16 -9.44
CA VAL A 164 30.61 17.92 -10.76
C VAL A 164 29.97 19.20 -11.26
N LYS A 165 30.41 19.68 -12.43
CA LYS A 165 29.80 20.83 -13.10
C LYS A 165 28.45 20.43 -13.69
N ALA A 166 27.53 21.38 -13.80
CA ALA A 166 26.18 21.12 -14.28
C ALA A 166 26.14 20.51 -15.69
N GLU A 167 27.08 20.89 -16.56
CA GLU A 167 27.18 20.40 -17.93
C GLU A 167 27.66 18.94 -18.00
N GLU A 168 28.36 18.48 -16.98
CA GLU A 168 28.93 17.13 -16.87
C GLU A 168 28.04 16.17 -16.07
N ALA A 169 27.05 16.71 -15.36
CA ALA A 169 26.14 15.95 -14.53
C ALA A 169 25.30 14.95 -15.35
N PRO A 170 25.08 13.73 -14.83
CA PRO A 170 24.25 12.73 -15.51
C PRO A 170 22.81 13.25 -15.63
N LYS A 171 22.24 13.12 -16.82
CA LYS A 171 20.86 13.53 -17.13
C LYS A 171 19.88 12.35 -17.15
N SER A 172 20.42 11.14 -17.20
CA SER A 172 19.67 9.90 -17.15
C SER A 172 20.31 8.89 -16.19
N PHE A 173 19.55 7.89 -15.77
CA PHE A 173 20.08 6.75 -15.03
C PHE A 173 21.10 5.95 -15.85
N ALA A 174 20.95 5.88 -17.18
CA ALA A 174 21.92 5.23 -18.06
C ALA A 174 23.27 5.95 -18.07
N ASP A 175 23.30 7.28 -17.92
CA ASP A 175 24.54 8.07 -17.88
C ASP A 175 25.41 7.71 -16.66
N LEU A 176 24.82 7.10 -15.61
CA LEU A 176 25.56 6.62 -14.44
C LEU A 176 26.40 5.38 -14.74
N LEU A 177 26.20 4.72 -15.89
CA LEU A 177 26.99 3.58 -16.33
C LEU A 177 28.33 3.99 -16.96
N ASP A 178 28.54 5.28 -17.21
CA ASP A 178 29.82 5.80 -17.69
C ASP A 178 30.94 5.47 -16.66
N PRO A 179 32.05 4.81 -17.08
CA PRO A 179 33.16 4.46 -16.21
C PRO A 179 33.75 5.64 -15.42
N LYS A 180 33.56 6.90 -15.85
CA LYS A 180 34.01 8.08 -15.11
C LYS A 180 33.39 8.20 -13.71
N TRP A 181 32.24 7.57 -13.47
CA TRP A 181 31.53 7.54 -12.20
C TRP A 181 31.91 6.37 -11.28
N MET A 182 32.79 5.48 -11.74
CA MET A 182 33.26 4.35 -10.94
C MET A 182 33.83 4.84 -9.60
N ASN A 183 33.40 4.21 -8.50
CA ASN A 183 33.74 4.59 -7.12
C ASN A 183 33.32 6.01 -6.69
N LYS A 184 32.40 6.66 -7.43
CA LYS A 184 31.89 8.02 -7.13
C LYS A 184 30.37 8.08 -6.93
N ILE A 185 29.69 6.94 -6.95
CA ILE A 185 28.23 6.85 -6.77
C ILE A 185 27.93 6.29 -5.38
N VAL A 186 26.97 6.90 -4.70
CA VAL A 186 26.31 6.32 -3.52
C VAL A 186 24.85 6.10 -3.82
N LYS A 187 24.34 4.93 -3.43
CA LYS A 187 22.92 4.58 -3.54
C LYS A 187 22.50 3.95 -2.22
N ALA A 188 21.31 4.31 -1.75
CA ALA A 188 20.74 3.70 -0.56
C ALA A 188 20.46 2.19 -0.80
N HIS A 189 20.22 1.44 0.28
CA HIS A 189 20.02 0.00 0.20
C HIS A 189 18.58 -0.34 -0.22
N PRO A 190 18.35 -1.16 -1.27
CA PRO A 190 16.99 -1.48 -1.75
C PRO A 190 16.20 -2.30 -0.72
N GLY A 191 16.84 -3.19 0.03
CA GLY A 191 16.17 -3.94 1.12
C GLY A 191 15.78 -3.11 2.35
N TYR A 192 15.93 -1.78 2.31
CA TYR A 192 15.43 -0.87 3.33
C TYR A 192 14.40 0.13 2.74
N SER A 193 14.70 0.73 1.60
CA SER A 193 13.87 1.80 1.01
C SER A 193 13.09 1.33 -0.21
N GLY A 194 11.77 1.50 -0.19
CA GLY A 194 10.87 1.15 -1.30
C GLY A 194 11.07 2.00 -2.56
N THR A 195 11.37 3.29 -2.39
CA THR A 195 11.77 4.16 -3.53
C THR A 195 13.00 3.60 -4.23
N ILE A 196 13.96 3.13 -3.44
CA ILE A 196 15.22 2.60 -3.94
C ILE A 196 15.02 1.19 -4.51
N MET A 197 14.15 0.37 -3.91
CA MET A 197 13.72 -0.89 -4.50
C MET A 197 13.20 -0.65 -5.91
N THR A 198 12.24 0.27 -6.05
CA THR A 198 11.65 0.64 -7.35
C THR A 198 12.69 1.17 -8.33
N SER A 199 13.54 2.13 -7.92
CA SER A 199 14.54 2.71 -8.83
C SER A 199 15.70 1.77 -9.16
N THR A 200 15.92 0.71 -8.38
CA THR A 200 16.89 -0.34 -8.73
C THR A 200 16.53 -1.04 -10.03
N PHE A 201 15.24 -1.24 -10.29
CA PHE A 201 14.76 -1.88 -11.52
C PHE A 201 14.60 -0.89 -12.70
N GLN A 202 14.92 0.39 -12.51
CA GLN A 202 14.93 1.41 -13.57
C GLN A 202 16.33 1.62 -14.18
N LEU A 203 17.37 1.13 -13.52
CA LEU A 203 18.75 1.06 -14.01
C LEU A 203 18.96 -0.23 -14.79
#